data_AF-A0A964WVW3-F1
#
_entry.id   AF-A0A964WVW3-F1
#
_cell.length_a   1.000
_cell.length_b   1.000
_cell.length_c   1.000
_cell.angle_alpha   90.00
_cell.angle_beta   90.00
_cell.angle_gamma   90.00
#
_symmetry.space_group_name_H-M   'P 1'
#
loop_
_entity.id
_entity.type
_entity.pdbx_description
1 polymer ?
#
loop_
_entity_poly.entity_id
_entity_poly.type
_entity_poly.pdbx_seq_one_letter_code
_entity_poly.pdbx_strand_id
1 'polypeptide(L)' 'MDSLITAAARSLAAGDPLAALKRVALRDDPPARALRGIAMAQLGAFPRARALLRDAARAFGPKEPA' A
#
# COMPACT_ATOMS: atom_id res chain seq x y z
N MET A 1 14.28 -8.67 -0.86
CA MET A 1 13.50 -7.77 0.02
C MET A 1 13.61 -6.36 -0.55
N ASP A 2 12.50 -5.77 -1.03
CA ASP A 2 12.52 -4.46 -1.70
C ASP A 2 12.58 -3.35 -0.63
N SER A 3 13.76 -2.73 -0.45
CA SER A 3 14.03 -1.75 0.62
C SER A 3 13.05 -0.56 0.64
N LEU A 4 12.45 -0.23 -0.51
CA LEU A 4 11.47 0.85 -0.65
C LEU A 4 10.11 0.49 -0.05
N ILE A 5 9.67 -0.77 -0.16
CA ILE A 5 8.42 -1.26 0.45
C ILE A 5 8.52 -1.22 1.98
N THR A 6 9.64 -1.68 2.54
CA THR A 6 9.88 -1.65 3.99
C THR A 6 9.95 -0.21 4.51
N ALA A 7 10.59 0.70 3.78
CA ALA A 7 10.65 2.11 4.14
C ALA A 7 9.26 2.78 4.12
N ALA A 8 8.43 2.46 3.13
CA ALA A 8 7.06 2.97 3.03
C ALA A 8 6.16 2.42 4.15
N ALA A 9 6.30 1.13 4.48
CA ALA A 9 5.57 0.53 5.61
C ALA A 9 5.95 1.17 6.95
N ARG A 10 7.23 1.47 7.19
CA ARG A 10 7.67 2.20 8.39
C ARG A 10 7.12 3.63 8.44
N SER A 11 7.08 4.34 7.32
CA SER A 11 6.46 5.67 7.26
C SER A 11 4.96 5.63 7.59
N LEU A 12 4.23 4.62 7.11
CA LEU A 12 2.83 4.42 7.50
C LEU A 12 2.64 4.10 8.98
N ALA A 13 3.54 3.30 9.57
CA ALA A 13 3.52 3.00 10.99
C ALA A 13 3.84 4.23 11.86
N ALA A 14 4.67 5.15 11.35
CA ALA A 14 4.98 6.42 11.98
C ALA A 14 3.87 7.49 11.81
N GLY A 15 2.76 7.16 11.12
CA GLY A 15 1.67 8.11 10.85
C GLY A 15 1.97 9.11 9.73
N ASP A 16 2.95 8.81 8.87
CA ASP A 16 3.30 9.63 7.71
C ASP A 16 2.89 8.93 6.39
N PRO A 17 1.60 9.00 6.02
CA PRO A 17 1.09 8.41 4.78
C PRO A 17 1.63 9.13 3.53
N LEU A 18 2.00 10.41 3.62
CA LEU A 18 2.56 11.18 2.50
C LEU A 18 3.97 10.70 2.12
N ALA A 19 4.83 10.44 3.09
CA ALA A 19 6.17 9.89 2.89
C ALA A 19 6.12 8.45 2.38
N ALA A 20 5.11 7.68 2.77
CA ALA A 20 4.85 6.37 2.18
C ALA A 20 4.45 6.50 0.71
N LEU A 21 3.45 7.35 0.41
CA LEU A 21 2.99 7.60 -0.95
C LEU A 21 4.12 8.09 -1.85
N LYS A 22 5.00 8.99 -1.39
CA LYS A 22 6.14 9.48 -2.19
C LYS A 22 7.07 8.35 -2.68
N ARG A 23 7.18 7.26 -1.91
CA ARG A 23 8.03 6.10 -2.24
C ARG A 23 7.32 5.07 -3.11
N VAL A 24 6.00 4.90 -2.94
CA VAL A 24 5.22 3.89 -3.69
C VAL A 24 4.39 4.45 -4.83
N ALA A 25 4.28 5.78 -5.01
CA ALA A 25 3.42 6.42 -6.02
C ALA A 25 3.79 6.10 -7.47
N LEU A 26 5.06 5.80 -7.74
CA LEU A 26 5.55 5.43 -9.08
C LEU A 26 5.53 3.92 -9.34
N ARG A 27 5.16 3.11 -8.34
CA ARG A 27 5.18 1.64 -8.42
C ARG A 27 3.75 1.11 -8.48
N ASP A 28 3.55 0.12 -9.34
CA ASP A 28 2.27 -0.59 -9.51
C ASP A 28 2.36 -2.07 -9.10
N ASP A 29 3.39 -2.42 -8.33
CA ASP A 29 3.54 -3.74 -7.74
C ASP A 29 2.39 -4.04 -6.76
N PRO A 30 1.97 -5.32 -6.59
CA PRO A 30 0.96 -5.71 -5.59
C PRO A 30 1.20 -5.13 -4.18
N PRO A 31 2.43 -5.18 -3.60
CA PRO A 31 2.69 -4.57 -2.29
C PRO A 31 2.65 -3.03 -2.31
N ALA A 32 3.06 -2.38 -3.41
CA ALA A 32 2.98 -0.93 -3.54
C ALA A 32 1.52 -0.45 -3.60
N ARG A 33 0.65 -1.18 -4.30
CA ARG A 33 -0.79 -0.93 -4.39
C ARG A 33 -1.49 -1.12 -3.03
N ALA A 34 -1.09 -2.13 -2.26
CA ALA A 34 -1.58 -2.35 -0.90
C ALA A 34 -1.20 -1.20 0.05
N LEU A 35 0.07 -0.78 0.07
CA LEU A 35 0.55 0.34 0.89
C LEU A 35 -0.12 1.66 0.50
N ARG A 36 -0.37 1.89 -0.79
CA ARG A 36 -1.12 3.05 -1.28
C ARG A 36 -2.56 3.04 -0.77
N GLY A 37 -3.22 1.88 -0.76
CA GLY A 37 -4.55 1.71 -0.18
C GLY A 37 -4.59 2.01 1.33
N ILE A 38 -3.59 1.53 2.08
CA ILE A 38 -3.46 1.80 3.53
C ILE A 38 -3.23 3.31 3.78
N ALA A 39 -2.34 3.94 3.02
CA ALA A 39 -2.10 5.38 3.10
C ALA A 39 -3.37 6.19 2.85
N MET A 40 -4.17 5.81 1.84
CA MET A 40 -5.45 6.46 1.55
C MET A 40 -6.50 6.24 2.64
N ALA A 41 -6.50 5.09 3.31
CA ALA A 41 -7.38 4.84 4.45
C ALA A 41 -7.01 5.74 5.65
N GLN A 42 -5.72 5.96 5.90
CA GLN A 42 -5.24 6.88 6.94
C GLN A 42 -5.61 8.34 6.65
N LEU A 43 -5.72 8.72 5.37
CA LEU A 43 -6.13 10.06 4.93
C LEU A 43 -7.65 10.26 4.85
N GLY A 44 -8.45 9.26 5.24
CA GLY A 44 -9.92 9.33 5.22
C GLY A 44 -10.56 9.02 3.86
N ALA A 45 -9.79 8.64 2.84
CA ALA A 45 -10.28 8.27 1.51
C ALA A 45 -10.73 6.79 1.44
N PHE A 46 -11.61 6.37 2.35
CA PHE A 46 -12.04 4.97 2.52
C PHE A 46 -12.59 4.28 1.25
N PRO A 47 -13.42 4.94 0.41
CA PRO A 47 -13.94 4.29 -0.81
C PRO A 47 -12.83 3.96 -1.82
N ARG A 48 -11.87 4.88 -2.00
CA ARG A 48 -10.70 4.69 -2.88
C ARG A 48 -9.72 3.67 -2.31
N ALA A 49 -9.48 3.74 -1.00
CA ALA A 49 -8.63 2.79 -0.30
C ALA A 49 -9.13 1.35 -0.47
N ARG A 50 -10.44 1.13 -0.31
CA ARG A 50 -11.04 -0.20 -0.42
C ARG A 50 -10.96 -0.77 -1.85
N ALA A 51 -11.11 0.08 -2.86
CA ALA A 51 -10.93 -0.32 -4.25
C ALA A 51 -9.49 -0.74 -4.53
N LEU A 52 -8.51 0.06 -4.08
CA LEU A 52 -7.08 -0.25 -4.21
C LEU A 52 -6.67 -1.52 -3.47
N LEU A 53 -7.20 -1.75 -2.26
CA LEU A 53 -6.90 -2.96 -1.48
C LEU A 53 -7.50 -4.22 -2.13
N ARG A 54 -8.71 -4.14 -2.69
CA ARG A 54 -9.29 -5.25 -3.45
C ARG A 54 -8.48 -5.58 -4.70
N ASP A 55 -8.01 -4.55 -5.40
CA ASP A 55 -7.23 -4.72 -6.60
C ASP A 55 -5.82 -5.27 -6.28
N ALA A 56 -5.20 -4.79 -5.20
CA ALA A 56 -3.96 -5.36 -4.67
C ALA A 56 -4.16 -6.83 -4.29
N ALA A 57 -5.23 -7.18 -3.57
CA ALA A 57 -5.54 -8.57 -3.20
C ALA A 57 -5.73 -9.48 -4.43
N ARG A 58 -6.31 -8.97 -5.51
CA ARG A 58 -6.40 -9.71 -6.79
C ARG A 58 -5.03 -9.89 -7.45
N ALA A 59 -4.17 -8.87 -7.37
CA ALA A 59 -2.82 -8.91 -7.93
C ALA A 59 -1.87 -9.83 -7.15
N PHE A 60 -2.09 -10.02 -5.85
CA PHE A 60 -1.40 -11.05 -5.05
C PHE A 60 -1.86 -12.49 -5.40
N GLY A 61 -3.05 -12.65 -5.98
CA GLY A 61 -3.58 -13.94 -6.43
C GLY A 61 -4.00 -14.90 -5.30
N PRO A 62 -4.77 -15.96 -5.60
CA PRO A 62 -5.26 -16.93 -4.60
C PRO A 62 -4.19 -17.89 -4.03
N LYS A 63 -2.90 -17.52 -4.07
CA LYS A 63 -1.82 -18.43 -3.71
C LYS A 63 -0.66 -17.73 -3.02
N GLU A 64 -0.84 -17.47 -1.73
CA GLU A 64 0.16 -17.83 -0.72
C GLU A 64 -0.59 -17.90 0.63
N PRO A 65 -0.85 -19.12 1.16
CA PRO A 65 -1.32 -19.28 2.53
C PRO A 65 -0.24 -18.82 3.53
N ALA A 66 -0.74 -18.30 4.65
CA ALA A 66 -0.02 -17.74 5.78
C ALA A 66 1.03 -18.66 6.42
#